data_AF-A0A2N6U0I1-F1
#
_entry.id   AF-A0A2N6U0I1-F1
#
_cell.length_a   1.000
_cell.length_b   1.000
_cell.length_c   1.000
_cell.angle_alpha   90.00
_cell.angle_beta   90.00
_cell.angle_gamma   90.00
#
_symmetry.space_group_name_H-M   'P 1'
#
loop_
_entity.id
_entity.type
_entity.pdbx_description
1 polymer ?
#
loop_
_entity_poly.entity_id
_entity_poly.type
_entity_poly.pdbx_seq_one_letter_code
_entity_poly.pdbx_strand_id
1 'polypeptide(L)'
;MPRSYATVGQMLTYGVDRSAASPDLGDGRDRQLRVEVLLRHMLEFVLMSPRSRDAFLTAVARTERTTGSITAGPRLRRTSPDLTAELLPPAGQDGGSARLGIALRVGGPFSVPQLQKMRGALGSSPDHLLVAIARRTDRAELTGEVPPGVIATSWARLGRRMPKKDPGHAHLWETLAEVGENAGRPVVQFPVDARKLLTKTSTARDFRAHLDVMHHACRSLLGSSPHFSTRRGQTDAHLQMGVGRGRTGLEFGEVIDGTPVHFLRAGADPVPLGIGRISTEADHAAAKERLTMLARRSAWRTEGGTPPSARELIGDAATPELEGARLLLWAVLNPMLLRDRGFDLAPARRQPALTATTMGLRVLQRGDDSATEYRIWVGGDRDWKNLIPRVTREETPQRPAETYAVAPRKSQSTADFVWEVHRALRSLTIP
;
A
#
# COMPACT_ATOMS: atom_id res chain seq x y z
N MET A 1 33.95 0.06 31.74
CA MET A 1 32.63 -0.60 31.54
C MET A 1 32.35 -0.72 30.06
N PRO A 2 32.05 -1.91 29.52
CA PRO A 2 31.76 -2.06 28.11
C PRO A 2 30.43 -1.37 27.82
N ARG A 3 30.46 -0.26 27.08
CA ARG A 3 29.27 0.40 26.53
C ARG A 3 28.67 -0.59 25.53
N SER A 4 27.57 -1.25 25.89
CA SER A 4 26.71 -1.92 24.92
C SER A 4 26.21 -0.84 23.95
N TYR A 5 26.89 -0.67 22.82
CA TYR A 5 26.41 0.20 21.76
C TYR A 5 25.28 -0.54 21.07
N ALA A 6 24.04 -0.24 21.47
CA ALA A 6 22.87 -0.72 20.75
C ALA A 6 22.96 -0.26 19.29
N THR A 7 23.06 -1.21 18.37
CA THR A 7 23.20 -0.94 16.93
C THR A 7 21.89 -1.11 16.18
N VAL A 8 21.78 -0.51 15.00
CA VAL A 8 20.64 -0.70 14.09
C VAL A 8 20.47 -2.19 13.75
N GLY A 9 21.57 -2.92 13.55
CA GLY A 9 21.55 -4.36 13.29
C GLY A 9 20.89 -5.14 14.43
N GLN A 10 21.29 -4.89 15.68
CA GLN A 10 20.69 -5.56 16.85
C GLN A 10 19.21 -5.22 17.02
N MET A 11 18.81 -3.97 16.78
CA MET A 11 17.40 -3.57 16.82
C MET A 11 16.56 -4.30 15.77
N LEU A 12 17.08 -4.42 14.53
CA LEU A 12 16.41 -5.14 13.45
C LEU A 12 16.30 -6.64 13.75
N THR A 13 17.40 -7.27 14.18
CA THR A 13 17.40 -8.68 14.59
C THR A 13 16.40 -8.93 15.71
N TYR A 14 16.43 -8.13 16.77
CA TYR A 14 15.47 -8.21 17.87
C TYR A 14 14.02 -8.09 17.36
N GLY A 15 13.77 -7.12 16.49
CA GLY A 15 12.46 -6.90 15.89
C GLY A 15 11.98 -8.11 15.08
N VAL A 16 12.83 -8.67 14.22
CA VAL A 16 12.53 -9.83 13.37
C VAL A 16 12.26 -11.06 14.22
N ASP A 17 13.15 -11.40 15.15
CA ASP A 17 13.04 -12.59 16.00
C ASP A 17 11.75 -12.57 16.82
N ARG A 18 11.44 -11.42 17.45
CA ARG A 18 10.20 -11.25 18.22
C ARG A 18 8.96 -11.22 17.34
N SER A 19 9.05 -10.68 16.13
CA SER A 19 7.93 -10.69 15.18
C SER A 19 7.57 -12.10 14.73
N ALA A 20 8.57 -12.95 14.44
CA ALA A 20 8.36 -14.32 13.99
C ALA A 20 7.68 -15.19 15.06
N ALA A 21 7.95 -14.92 16.34
CA ALA A 21 7.31 -15.59 17.47
C ALA A 21 5.97 -14.96 17.90
N SER A 22 5.49 -13.92 17.19
CA SER A 22 4.30 -13.19 17.62
C SER A 22 3.00 -13.92 17.25
N PRO A 23 2.09 -14.17 18.21
CA PRO A 23 0.79 -14.79 17.92
C PRO A 23 -0.14 -13.88 17.09
N ASP A 24 0.22 -12.59 16.93
CA ASP A 24 -0.54 -11.62 16.16
C ASP A 24 -0.39 -11.84 14.63
N LEU A 25 0.63 -12.59 14.23
CA LEU A 25 0.84 -13.02 12.84
C LEU A 25 0.17 -14.38 12.63
N GLY A 26 -1.15 -14.39 12.37
CA GLY A 26 -1.81 -15.58 11.83
C GLY A 26 -1.27 -15.94 10.43
N ASP A 27 -1.73 -17.06 9.84
CA ASP A 27 -1.34 -17.57 8.51
C ASP A 27 -1.54 -16.58 7.32
N GLY A 28 -2.03 -15.36 7.57
CA GLY A 28 -2.32 -14.35 6.57
C GLY A 28 -1.13 -13.47 6.14
N ARG A 29 -1.08 -13.15 4.84
CA ARG A 29 -0.10 -12.27 4.17
C ARG A 29 -0.36 -10.76 4.37
N ASP A 30 -0.82 -10.30 5.54
CA ASP A 30 -0.99 -8.85 5.78
C ASP A 30 0.38 -8.19 6.02
N ARG A 31 0.97 -7.67 4.93
CA ARG A 31 2.28 -6.99 4.94
C ARG A 31 2.30 -5.78 5.87
N GLN A 32 1.19 -5.06 6.02
CA GLN A 32 1.13 -3.90 6.92
C GLN A 32 1.20 -4.35 8.37
N LEU A 33 0.42 -5.38 8.74
CA LEU A 33 0.45 -5.96 10.08
C LEU A 33 1.84 -6.50 10.45
N ARG A 34 2.52 -7.18 9.53
CA ARG A 34 3.91 -7.65 9.73
C ARG A 34 4.86 -6.51 10.07
N VAL A 35 4.74 -5.39 9.37
CA VAL A 35 5.59 -4.23 9.63
C VAL A 35 5.21 -3.51 10.92
N GLU A 36 3.92 -3.44 11.29
CA GLU A 36 3.50 -2.92 12.61
C GLU A 36 4.10 -3.75 13.75
N VAL A 37 4.06 -5.08 13.65
CA VAL A 37 4.63 -6.00 14.64
C VAL A 37 6.15 -5.85 14.72
N LEU A 38 6.83 -5.75 13.58
CA LEU A 38 8.27 -5.48 13.53
C LEU A 38 8.62 -4.15 14.22
N LEU A 39 7.93 -3.07 13.86
CA LEU A 39 8.15 -1.74 14.44
C LEU A 39 7.83 -1.68 15.93
N ARG A 40 6.84 -2.44 16.40
CA ARG A 40 6.54 -2.58 17.83
C ARG A 40 7.77 -3.08 18.59
N HIS A 41 8.39 -4.16 18.11
CA HIS A 41 9.55 -4.75 18.79
C HIS A 41 10.83 -3.94 18.57
N MET A 42 10.99 -3.27 17.43
CA MET A 42 12.08 -2.30 17.25
C MET A 42 11.94 -1.13 18.23
N LEU A 43 10.72 -0.59 18.43
CA LEU A 43 10.47 0.47 19.40
C LEU A 43 10.68 -0.02 20.84
N GLU A 44 10.21 -1.22 21.18
CA GLU A 44 10.49 -1.87 22.46
C GLU A 44 11.99 -1.95 22.74
N PHE A 45 12.79 -2.44 21.77
CA PHE A 45 14.24 -2.52 21.88
C PHE A 45 14.88 -1.16 22.20
N VAL A 46 14.48 -0.10 21.48
CA VAL A 46 14.99 1.25 21.74
C VAL A 46 14.59 1.71 23.15
N LEU A 47 13.36 1.43 23.58
CA LEU A 47 12.83 1.83 24.88
C LEU A 47 13.33 0.96 26.06
N MET A 48 14.08 -0.13 25.81
CA MET A 48 14.78 -0.86 26.87
C MET A 48 15.90 -0.02 27.50
N SER A 49 16.48 0.90 26.72
CA SER A 49 17.45 1.87 27.22
C SER A 49 16.76 2.90 28.13
N PRO A 50 17.14 3.03 29.41
CA PRO A 50 16.54 4.00 30.31
C PRO A 50 16.60 5.42 29.77
N ARG A 51 17.74 5.80 29.17
CA ARG A 51 17.95 7.12 28.56
C ARG A 51 16.99 7.39 27.41
N SER A 52 16.80 6.42 26.52
CA SER A 52 15.89 6.53 25.38
C SER A 52 14.44 6.60 25.83
N ARG A 53 14.09 5.84 26.87
CA ARG A 53 12.78 5.84 27.51
C ARG A 53 12.46 7.18 28.16
N ASP A 54 13.36 7.74 28.96
CA ASP A 54 13.16 9.03 29.61
C ASP A 54 13.03 10.18 28.59
N ALA A 55 13.85 10.13 27.53
CA ALA A 55 13.75 11.06 26.41
C ALA A 55 12.40 10.94 25.70
N PHE A 56 11.89 9.72 25.51
CA PHE A 56 10.60 9.47 24.88
C PHE A 56 9.44 9.98 25.76
N LEU A 57 9.45 9.70 27.06
CA LEU A 57 8.44 10.17 28.00
C LEU A 57 8.35 11.70 28.02
N THR A 58 9.50 12.37 28.08
CA THR A 58 9.57 13.83 28.13
C THR A 58 9.19 14.47 26.78
N ALA A 59 9.77 13.99 25.67
CA ALA A 59 9.66 14.67 24.37
C ALA A 59 8.43 14.27 23.55
N VAL A 60 7.90 13.06 23.78
CA VAL A 60 6.79 12.47 23.01
C VAL A 60 5.56 12.33 23.89
N ALA A 61 5.65 11.59 25.00
CA ALA A 61 4.52 11.38 25.91
C ALA A 61 4.21 12.60 26.80
N ARG A 62 5.09 13.62 26.78
CA ARG A 62 4.94 14.90 27.50
C ARG A 62 4.59 14.71 28.98
N THR A 63 5.26 13.77 29.62
CA THR A 63 5.10 13.50 31.05
C THR A 63 6.46 13.50 31.73
N GLU A 64 6.48 13.97 32.97
CA GLU A 64 7.64 13.93 33.86
C GLU A 64 7.62 12.66 34.74
N ARG A 65 6.57 11.84 34.65
CA ARG A 65 6.49 10.57 35.36
C ARG A 65 7.50 9.58 34.78
N THR A 66 8.14 8.83 35.67
CA THR A 66 9.03 7.72 35.31
C THR A 66 8.23 6.44 35.06
N THR A 67 8.82 5.49 34.34
CA THR A 67 8.21 4.19 34.09
C THR A 67 9.23 3.07 34.16
N GLY A 68 8.74 1.87 34.49
CA GLY A 68 9.48 0.62 34.36
C GLY A 68 9.71 0.25 32.89
N SER A 69 9.87 -1.03 32.58
CA SER A 69 9.99 -1.48 31.19
C SER A 69 8.73 -1.13 30.39
N ILE A 70 8.92 -0.57 29.20
CA ILE A 70 7.85 -0.45 28.21
C ILE A 70 7.92 -1.68 27.34
N THR A 71 6.96 -2.60 27.51
CA THR A 71 6.99 -3.91 26.86
C THR A 71 5.90 -4.04 25.82
N ALA A 72 6.19 -4.82 24.79
CA ALA A 72 5.18 -5.27 23.86
C ALA A 72 4.33 -6.37 24.52
N GLY A 73 3.03 -6.12 24.68
CA GLY A 73 2.08 -7.13 25.13
C GLY A 73 1.45 -7.88 23.94
N PRO A 74 0.94 -9.11 24.14
CA PRO A 74 0.11 -9.76 23.12
C PRO A 74 -1.13 -8.89 22.84
N ARG A 75 -1.46 -8.63 21.55
CA ARG A 75 -2.68 -7.89 21.19
C ARG A 75 -3.90 -8.78 21.42
N LEU A 76 -4.36 -8.87 22.67
CA LEU A 76 -5.57 -9.62 23.04
C LEU A 76 -6.81 -9.12 22.29
N ARG A 77 -6.84 -7.84 21.88
CA ARG A 77 -7.90 -7.21 21.09
C ARG A 77 -7.29 -6.19 20.11
N ARG A 78 -7.96 -5.92 18.98
CA ARG A 78 -7.59 -4.84 18.04
C ARG A 78 -7.61 -3.43 18.66
N THR A 79 -8.18 -3.29 19.84
CA THR A 79 -8.30 -2.05 20.61
C THR A 79 -7.33 -2.01 21.79
N SER A 80 -6.42 -2.98 21.93
CA SER A 80 -5.33 -2.91 22.90
C SER A 80 -4.17 -2.06 22.34
N PRO A 81 -3.48 -1.28 23.18
CA PRO A 81 -2.21 -0.67 22.80
C PRO A 81 -1.16 -1.72 22.42
N ASP A 82 -0.17 -1.30 21.62
CA ASP A 82 0.95 -2.12 21.16
C ASP A 82 2.02 -2.32 22.22
N LEU A 83 2.34 -1.25 22.94
CA LEU A 83 3.20 -1.30 24.10
C LEU A 83 2.48 -0.71 25.30
N THR A 84 2.76 -1.26 26.46
CA THR A 84 2.19 -0.79 27.72
C THR A 84 3.24 -0.69 28.79
N ALA A 85 3.07 0.26 29.71
CA ALA A 85 3.90 0.38 30.89
C ALA A 85 3.12 1.01 32.05
N GLU A 86 3.52 0.71 33.28
CA GLU A 86 3.01 1.42 34.45
C GLU A 86 3.82 2.69 34.69
N LEU A 87 3.13 3.82 34.83
CA LEU A 87 3.73 5.09 35.18
C LEU A 87 3.76 5.18 36.70
N LEU A 88 4.96 5.34 37.24
CA LEU A 88 5.16 5.51 38.67
C LEU A 88 4.55 6.85 39.12
N PRO A 89 4.00 6.91 40.33
CA PRO A 89 3.50 8.17 40.88
C PRO A 89 4.64 9.19 41.01
N PRO A 90 4.35 10.50 40.92
CA PRO A 90 5.31 11.53 41.28
C PRO A 90 5.83 11.32 42.70
N ALA A 91 7.11 11.61 42.95
CA ALA A 91 7.72 11.44 44.27
C ALA A 91 6.91 12.18 45.35
N GLY A 92 6.48 11.46 46.39
CA GLY A 92 5.73 12.02 47.52
C GLY A 92 4.20 12.08 47.37
N GLN A 93 3.61 11.42 46.35
CA GLN A 93 2.16 11.28 46.22
C GLN A 93 1.72 9.81 46.26
N ASP A 94 0.83 9.47 47.18
CA ASP A 94 0.06 8.22 47.18
C ASP A 94 -1.05 8.29 46.11
N GLY A 95 -0.63 8.30 44.85
CA GLY A 95 -1.53 8.29 43.69
C GLY A 95 -1.66 6.89 43.08
N GLY A 96 -2.86 6.53 42.63
CA GLY A 96 -3.12 5.26 41.94
C GLY A 96 -2.23 5.06 40.69
N SER A 97 -1.95 3.80 40.34
CA SER A 97 -1.05 3.48 39.23
C SER A 97 -1.59 4.00 37.89
N ALA A 98 -0.86 4.94 37.29
CA ALA A 98 -1.14 5.40 35.94
C ALA A 98 -0.50 4.43 34.92
N ARG A 99 -0.95 4.49 33.68
CA ARG A 99 -0.51 3.57 32.62
C ARG A 99 -0.24 4.34 31.36
N LEU A 100 0.83 3.98 30.68
CA LEU A 100 1.15 4.44 29.35
C LEU A 100 0.78 3.33 28.37
N GLY A 101 -0.02 3.67 27.36
CA GLY A 101 -0.20 2.87 26.15
C GLY A 101 0.49 3.55 24.98
N ILE A 102 1.10 2.77 24.09
CA ILE A 102 1.61 3.24 22.80
C ILE A 102 0.89 2.45 21.72
N ALA A 103 0.28 3.15 20.76
CA ALA A 103 -0.36 2.56 19.60
C ALA A 103 0.37 2.99 18.33
N LEU A 104 0.69 2.03 17.47
CA LEU A 104 1.46 2.19 16.25
C LEU A 104 0.59 1.89 15.02
N ARG A 105 0.71 2.72 13.99
CA ARG A 105 0.08 2.49 12.69
C ARG A 105 1.03 2.82 11.54
N VAL A 106 0.96 1.97 10.52
CA VAL A 106 1.67 2.17 9.23
C VAL A 106 0.75 2.10 8.02
N GLY A 107 -0.56 1.95 8.25
CA GLY A 107 -1.59 1.92 7.21
C GLY A 107 -2.89 2.57 7.68
N GLY A 108 -3.23 3.73 7.10
CA GLY A 108 -4.46 4.46 7.38
C GLY A 108 -4.47 5.24 8.70
N PRO A 109 -5.42 6.19 8.87
CA PRO A 109 -5.55 6.98 10.09
C PRO A 109 -6.08 6.13 11.26
N PHE A 110 -5.77 6.53 12.49
CA PHE A 110 -6.58 6.11 13.63
C PHE A 110 -7.96 6.78 13.54
N SER A 111 -9.03 6.04 13.85
CA SER A 111 -10.34 6.67 14.07
C SER A 111 -10.47 7.14 15.52
N VAL A 112 -11.21 8.23 15.75
CA VAL A 112 -11.47 8.75 17.12
C VAL A 112 -12.10 7.67 18.02
N PRO A 113 -13.11 6.89 17.58
CA PRO A 113 -13.67 5.81 18.41
C PRO A 113 -12.65 4.72 18.75
N GLN A 114 -11.69 4.44 17.85
CA GLN A 114 -10.63 3.48 18.13
C GLN A 114 -9.68 4.00 19.22
N LEU A 115 -9.27 5.27 19.13
CA LEU A 115 -8.43 5.91 20.15
C LEU A 115 -9.13 5.97 21.51
N GLN A 116 -10.43 6.28 21.54
CA GLN A 116 -11.22 6.25 22.78
C GLN A 116 -11.25 4.86 23.41
N LYS A 117 -11.47 3.80 22.60
CA LYS A 117 -11.45 2.42 23.10
C LYS A 117 -10.07 2.00 23.60
N MET A 118 -9.00 2.35 22.90
CA MET A 118 -7.63 2.09 23.33
C MET A 118 -7.27 2.83 24.61
N ARG A 119 -7.71 4.09 24.73
CA ARG A 119 -7.51 4.89 25.94
C ARG A 119 -8.30 4.34 27.13
N GLY A 120 -9.53 3.88 26.89
CA GLY A 120 -10.35 3.23 27.91
C GLY A 120 -9.81 1.86 28.34
N ALA A 121 -9.14 1.13 27.45
CA ALA A 121 -8.49 -0.15 27.77
C ALA A 121 -7.34 -0.01 28.79
N LEU A 122 -6.76 1.20 28.95
CA LEU A 122 -5.78 1.47 29.99
C LEU A 122 -6.42 1.56 31.39
N GLY A 123 -7.72 1.88 31.47
CA GLY A 123 -8.46 2.13 32.70
C GLY A 123 -9.17 3.48 32.71
N SER A 124 -9.84 3.78 33.82
CA SER A 124 -10.65 4.99 34.02
C SER A 124 -9.89 6.18 34.60
N SER A 125 -8.64 6.00 35.07
CA SER A 125 -7.88 7.12 35.63
C SER A 125 -7.62 8.19 34.56
N PRO A 126 -7.80 9.50 34.85
CA PRO A 126 -7.47 10.58 33.93
C PRO A 126 -5.97 10.61 33.59
N ASP A 127 -5.14 10.08 34.49
CA ASP A 127 -3.68 10.09 34.38
C ASP A 127 -3.11 9.05 33.39
N HIS A 128 -3.92 8.11 32.90
CA HIS A 128 -3.42 7.22 31.85
C HIS A 128 -3.18 8.02 30.55
N LEU A 129 -2.10 7.67 29.85
CA LEU A 129 -1.68 8.33 28.62
C LEU A 129 -1.66 7.31 27.49
N LEU A 130 -2.18 7.69 26.32
CA LEU A 130 -2.06 6.91 25.09
C LEU A 130 -1.29 7.72 24.04
N VAL A 131 -0.13 7.24 23.62
CA VAL A 131 0.62 7.83 22.51
C VAL A 131 0.24 7.11 21.22
N ALA A 132 -0.37 7.82 20.27
CA ALA A 132 -0.72 7.28 18.96
C ALA A 132 0.31 7.76 17.91
N ILE A 133 1.08 6.83 17.34
CA ILE A 133 2.11 7.09 16.32
C ILE A 133 1.62 6.58 14.97
N ALA A 134 1.46 7.47 13.99
CA ALA A 134 1.07 7.13 12.63
C ALA A 134 1.98 7.81 11.60
N ARG A 135 1.82 7.49 10.31
CA ARG A 135 2.49 8.24 9.24
C ARG A 135 1.98 9.68 9.19
N ARG A 136 2.80 10.61 8.69
CA ARG A 136 2.41 12.03 8.58
C ARG A 136 1.14 12.22 7.73
N THR A 137 0.99 11.46 6.65
CA THR A 137 -0.17 11.56 5.75
C THR A 137 -1.45 10.99 6.35
N ASP A 138 -1.33 9.94 7.16
CA ASP A 138 -2.46 9.35 7.89
C ASP A 138 -2.89 10.19 9.11
N ARG A 139 -1.98 11.02 9.64
CA ARG A 139 -2.26 11.87 10.79
C ARG A 139 -3.13 13.10 10.46
N ALA A 140 -3.08 13.59 9.21
CA ALA A 140 -3.80 14.81 8.83
C ALA A 140 -5.33 14.70 9.01
N GLU A 141 -5.88 13.47 9.05
CA GLU A 141 -7.31 13.20 9.28
C GLU A 141 -7.71 13.19 10.78
N LEU A 142 -6.77 13.42 11.72
CA LEU A 142 -7.02 13.45 13.18
C LEU A 142 -7.09 14.86 13.78
N THR A 143 -7.09 15.92 12.97
CA THR A 143 -7.00 17.32 13.44
C THR A 143 -8.29 17.87 14.07
N GLY A 144 -9.37 17.09 14.14
CA GLY A 144 -10.67 17.53 14.66
C GLY A 144 -10.80 17.50 16.19
N GLU A 145 -10.61 16.34 16.83
CA GLU A 145 -10.72 16.17 18.29
C GLU A 145 -9.98 14.89 18.70
N VAL A 146 -8.81 15.04 19.32
CA VAL A 146 -8.06 13.91 19.89
C VAL A 146 -8.59 13.68 21.32
N PRO A 147 -8.98 12.45 21.71
CA PRO A 147 -9.57 12.21 23.02
C PRO A 147 -8.65 12.65 24.18
N PRO A 148 -9.21 13.04 25.35
CA PRO A 148 -8.41 13.36 26.53
C PRO A 148 -7.44 12.24 26.89
N GLY A 149 -6.21 12.61 27.27
CA GLY A 149 -5.14 11.65 27.57
C GLY A 149 -4.56 10.94 26.35
N VAL A 150 -4.91 11.34 25.12
CA VAL A 150 -4.30 10.81 23.88
C VAL A 150 -3.36 11.84 23.26
N ILE A 151 -2.15 11.40 22.91
CA ILE A 151 -1.12 12.21 22.26
C ILE A 151 -0.88 11.65 20.86
N ALA A 152 -1.41 12.34 19.84
CA ALA A 152 -1.15 12.00 18.45
C ALA A 152 0.20 12.56 17.99
N THR A 153 1.10 11.69 17.55
CA THR A 153 2.38 12.03 16.93
C THR A 153 2.54 11.34 15.57
N SER A 154 3.64 11.59 14.87
CA SER A 154 3.96 10.87 13.63
C SER A 154 5.38 10.32 13.61
N TRP A 155 5.61 9.28 12.81
CA TRP A 155 6.94 8.73 12.55
C TRP A 155 7.92 9.80 12.08
N ALA A 156 7.54 10.63 11.10
CA ALA A 156 8.35 11.78 10.68
C ALA A 156 8.68 12.78 11.82
N ARG A 157 7.77 13.00 12.79
CA ARG A 157 8.04 13.88 13.94
C ARG A 157 8.95 13.20 14.96
N LEU A 158 8.79 11.90 15.17
CA LEU A 158 9.64 11.08 16.02
C LEU A 158 11.09 11.14 15.53
N GLY A 159 11.33 10.85 14.24
CA GLY A 159 12.66 10.88 13.62
C GLY A 159 13.32 12.25 13.62
N ARG A 160 12.56 13.36 13.72
CA ARG A 160 13.14 14.71 13.85
C ARG A 160 13.43 15.11 15.30
N ARG A 161 12.62 14.63 16.26
CA ARG A 161 12.72 15.03 17.67
C ARG A 161 13.67 14.15 18.47
N MET A 162 13.55 12.84 18.31
CA MET A 162 14.25 11.89 19.16
C MET A 162 15.77 11.90 18.99
N PRO A 163 16.35 12.03 17.77
CA PRO A 163 17.80 12.16 17.64
C PRO A 163 18.40 13.36 18.39
N LYS A 164 17.62 14.44 18.59
CA LYS A 164 18.05 15.61 19.35
C LYS A 164 17.96 15.39 20.87
N LYS A 165 17.00 14.58 21.32
CA LYS A 165 16.70 14.34 22.74
C LYS A 165 17.43 13.11 23.29
N ASP A 166 17.79 12.18 22.42
CA ASP A 166 18.62 11.02 22.70
C ASP A 166 19.70 10.88 21.61
N PRO A 167 20.73 11.74 21.62
CA PRO A 167 21.79 11.69 20.60
C PRO A 167 22.58 10.37 20.59
N GLY A 168 22.63 9.67 21.74
CA GLY A 168 23.34 8.40 21.86
C GLY A 168 22.71 7.26 21.05
N HIS A 169 21.42 7.37 20.71
CA HIS A 169 20.70 6.39 19.89
C HIS A 169 20.05 7.05 18.66
N ALA A 170 20.60 8.18 18.19
CA ALA A 170 20.06 8.94 17.05
C ALA A 170 19.76 8.04 15.83
N HIS A 171 20.71 7.19 15.44
CA HIS A 171 20.55 6.27 14.30
C HIS A 171 19.44 5.23 14.50
N LEU A 172 19.17 4.78 15.73
CA LEU A 172 18.06 3.87 16.01
C LEU A 172 16.72 4.59 15.80
N TRP A 173 16.61 5.82 16.32
CA TRP A 173 15.41 6.65 16.16
C TRP A 173 15.17 7.07 14.71
N GLU A 174 16.22 7.41 13.97
CA GLU A 174 16.16 7.72 12.54
C GLU A 174 15.67 6.51 11.74
N THR A 175 16.30 5.34 11.93
CA THR A 175 15.92 4.11 11.25
C THR A 175 14.49 3.71 11.59
N LEU A 176 14.11 3.72 12.86
CA LEU A 176 12.76 3.39 13.31
C LEU A 176 11.71 4.33 12.67
N ALA A 177 12.01 5.63 12.63
CA ALA A 177 11.13 6.62 12.01
C ALA A 177 11.06 6.49 10.49
N GLU A 178 12.17 6.16 9.83
CA GLU A 178 12.23 5.91 8.40
C GLU A 178 11.41 4.67 8.02
N VAL A 179 11.64 3.55 8.71
CA VAL A 179 10.86 2.33 8.52
C VAL A 179 9.40 2.62 8.81
N GLY A 180 9.06 3.31 9.90
CA GLY A 180 7.67 3.65 10.24
C GLY A 180 6.97 4.58 9.26
N GLU A 181 7.65 5.61 8.74
CA GLU A 181 7.08 6.57 7.79
C GLU A 181 6.92 5.95 6.39
N ASN A 182 7.80 5.02 6.01
CA ASN A 182 7.78 4.35 4.71
C ASN A 182 7.12 2.96 4.76
N ALA A 183 6.78 2.46 5.94
CA ALA A 183 6.12 1.19 6.14
C ALA A 183 4.77 1.17 5.42
N GLY A 184 4.50 0.07 4.73
CA GLY A 184 3.29 -0.09 3.93
C GLY A 184 3.16 0.90 2.76
N ARG A 185 4.14 1.79 2.52
CA ARG A 185 4.27 2.47 1.24
C ARG A 185 4.91 1.51 0.26
N PRO A 186 4.45 1.43 -0.98
CA PRO A 186 5.24 0.83 -2.03
C PRO A 186 6.48 1.69 -2.21
N VAL A 187 7.60 1.32 -1.58
CA VAL A 187 8.89 1.84 -2.02
C VAL A 187 9.11 1.18 -3.37
N VAL A 188 9.21 1.98 -4.43
CA VAL A 188 9.41 1.49 -5.78
C VAL A 188 10.87 1.00 -5.90
N GLN A 189 11.16 -0.16 -5.30
CA GLN A 189 12.48 -0.80 -5.28
C GLN A 189 12.61 -1.86 -6.36
N PHE A 190 12.05 -1.61 -7.54
CA PHE A 190 12.28 -2.47 -8.69
C PHE A 190 13.52 -1.92 -9.41
N PRO A 191 14.63 -2.67 -9.49
CA PRO A 191 15.83 -2.27 -10.24
C PRO A 191 15.56 -2.44 -11.75
N VAL A 192 14.55 -1.74 -12.26
CA VAL A 192 14.13 -1.81 -13.66
C VAL A 192 14.53 -0.54 -14.38
N ASP A 193 15.06 -0.68 -15.59
CA ASP A 193 15.36 0.46 -16.46
C ASP A 193 14.05 0.93 -17.12
N ALA A 194 13.43 1.95 -16.52
CA ALA A 194 12.18 2.55 -17.00
C ALA A 194 12.26 2.98 -18.46
N ARG A 195 13.40 3.53 -18.90
CA ARG A 195 13.59 3.95 -20.29
C ARG A 195 13.60 2.74 -21.22
N LYS A 196 14.41 1.72 -20.90
CA LYS A 196 14.48 0.50 -21.71
C LYS A 196 13.13 -0.20 -21.83
N LEU A 197 12.31 -0.20 -20.78
CA LEU A 197 11.01 -0.89 -20.78
C LEU A 197 9.90 -0.09 -21.46
N LEU A 198 9.76 1.20 -21.13
CA LEU A 198 8.58 1.96 -21.55
C LEU A 198 8.70 2.55 -22.95
N THR A 199 9.91 2.70 -23.51
CA THR A 199 10.07 3.27 -24.88
C THR A 199 10.15 2.20 -25.97
N LYS A 200 10.22 0.91 -25.63
CA LYS A 200 10.33 -0.17 -26.61
C LYS A 200 8.97 -0.59 -27.17
N THR A 201 8.86 -0.55 -28.49
CA THR A 201 7.67 -1.03 -29.21
C THR A 201 7.38 -2.51 -28.96
N SER A 202 8.40 -3.36 -28.86
CA SER A 202 8.22 -4.79 -28.60
C SER A 202 7.57 -5.04 -27.24
N THR A 203 8.05 -4.38 -26.19
CA THR A 203 7.48 -4.46 -24.84
C THR A 203 6.05 -3.91 -24.82
N ALA A 204 5.79 -2.79 -25.50
CA ALA A 204 4.45 -2.22 -25.59
C ALA A 204 3.43 -3.14 -26.30
N ARG A 205 3.85 -3.78 -27.40
CA ARG A 205 3.02 -4.77 -28.12
C ARG A 205 2.77 -6.02 -27.29
N ASP A 206 3.80 -6.53 -26.62
CA ASP A 206 3.66 -7.70 -25.75
C ASP A 206 2.68 -7.41 -24.61
N PHE A 207 2.86 -6.28 -23.93
CA PHE A 207 1.97 -5.81 -22.87
C PHE A 207 0.52 -5.67 -23.37
N ARG A 208 0.32 -5.04 -24.53
CA ARG A 208 -0.99 -4.83 -25.14
C ARG A 208 -1.68 -6.15 -25.48
N ALA A 209 -0.95 -7.12 -25.99
CA ALA A 209 -1.50 -8.40 -26.40
C ALA A 209 -1.99 -9.23 -25.19
N HIS A 210 -1.30 -9.16 -24.04
CA HIS A 210 -1.81 -9.76 -22.82
C HIS A 210 -3.01 -8.99 -22.22
N LEU A 211 -3.06 -7.66 -22.38
CA LEU A 211 -4.27 -6.89 -22.05
C LEU A 211 -5.45 -7.28 -22.95
N ASP A 212 -5.22 -7.63 -24.23
CA ASP A 212 -6.27 -8.15 -25.11
C ASP A 212 -6.84 -9.48 -24.60
N VAL A 213 -5.97 -10.38 -24.13
CA VAL A 213 -6.40 -11.64 -23.49
C VAL A 213 -7.28 -11.34 -22.29
N MET A 214 -6.87 -10.41 -21.42
CA MET A 214 -7.67 -10.01 -20.26
C MET A 214 -9.03 -9.43 -20.70
N HIS A 215 -9.03 -8.48 -21.64
CA HIS A 215 -10.23 -7.84 -22.13
C HIS A 215 -11.22 -8.87 -22.72
N HIS A 216 -10.71 -9.75 -23.57
CA HIS A 216 -11.50 -10.82 -24.18
C HIS A 216 -12.04 -11.80 -23.15
N ALA A 217 -11.20 -12.26 -22.20
CA ALA A 217 -11.63 -13.17 -21.13
C ALA A 217 -12.70 -12.55 -20.23
N CYS A 218 -12.57 -11.26 -19.86
CA CYS A 218 -13.57 -10.56 -19.06
C CYS A 218 -14.89 -10.40 -19.80
N ARG A 219 -14.86 -10.07 -21.10
CA ARG A 219 -16.08 -9.97 -21.92
C ARG A 219 -16.77 -11.32 -22.07
N SER A 220 -16.01 -12.37 -22.37
CA SER A 220 -16.54 -13.72 -22.60
C SER A 220 -17.05 -14.37 -21.32
N LEU A 221 -16.36 -14.19 -20.18
CA LEU A 221 -16.74 -14.83 -18.93
C LEU A 221 -17.67 -13.95 -18.08
N LEU A 222 -17.41 -12.65 -17.98
CA LEU A 222 -18.06 -11.77 -17.00
C LEU A 222 -18.97 -10.72 -17.66
N GLY A 223 -19.03 -10.65 -18.99
CA GLY A 223 -19.93 -9.77 -19.73
C GLY A 223 -19.56 -8.28 -19.66
N SER A 224 -18.35 -7.94 -19.22
CA SER A 224 -17.92 -6.54 -19.08
C SER A 224 -16.41 -6.40 -19.25
N SER A 225 -15.98 -5.18 -19.50
CA SER A 225 -14.57 -4.83 -19.62
C SER A 225 -13.95 -4.61 -18.23
N PRO A 226 -12.67 -4.96 -18.03
CA PRO A 226 -12.02 -4.74 -16.75
C PRO A 226 -11.72 -3.27 -16.52
N HIS A 227 -11.63 -2.88 -15.25
CA HIS A 227 -11.28 -1.53 -14.81
C HIS A 227 -10.39 -1.60 -13.57
N PHE A 228 -9.74 -0.49 -13.22
CA PHE A 228 -9.02 -0.45 -11.95
C PHE A 228 -10.01 -0.47 -10.77
N SER A 229 -9.69 -1.27 -9.77
CA SER A 229 -10.42 -1.34 -8.50
C SER A 229 -10.42 0.02 -7.81
N THR A 230 -11.53 0.37 -7.16
CA THR A 230 -11.65 1.59 -6.34
C THR A 230 -11.98 1.25 -4.89
N ARG A 231 -11.59 0.06 -4.43
CA ARG A 231 -11.90 -0.41 -3.09
C ARG A 231 -11.22 0.50 -2.06
N ARG A 232 -12.00 0.99 -1.08
CA ARG A 232 -11.47 1.82 0.00
C ARG A 232 -10.39 1.05 0.78
N GLY A 233 -9.26 1.71 1.00
CA GLY A 233 -8.15 1.16 1.77
C GLY A 233 -7.28 0.13 1.04
N GLN A 234 -7.46 -0.04 -0.28
CA GLN A 234 -6.54 -0.87 -1.06
C GLN A 234 -5.15 -0.22 -1.13
N THR A 235 -4.12 -1.05 -1.10
CA THR A 235 -2.72 -0.62 -1.04
C THR A 235 -2.05 -0.58 -2.41
N ASP A 236 -2.62 -1.32 -3.36
CA ASP A 236 -2.04 -1.58 -4.67
C ASP A 236 -3.04 -1.33 -5.79
N ALA A 237 -2.52 -1.17 -7.00
CA ALA A 237 -3.33 -1.05 -8.20
C ALA A 237 -3.80 -2.45 -8.62
N HIS A 238 -5.11 -2.60 -8.84
CA HIS A 238 -5.72 -3.86 -9.27
C HIS A 238 -6.54 -3.62 -10.53
N LEU A 239 -6.07 -4.07 -11.68
CA LEU A 239 -6.86 -4.08 -12.91
C LEU A 239 -7.66 -5.38 -12.95
N GLN A 240 -8.97 -5.32 -12.73
CA GLN A 240 -9.77 -6.51 -12.48
C GLN A 240 -11.22 -6.39 -12.96
N MET A 241 -11.93 -7.52 -12.95
CA MET A 241 -13.37 -7.59 -13.17
C MET A 241 -13.99 -8.67 -12.28
N GLY A 242 -15.07 -8.34 -11.57
CA GLY A 242 -15.90 -9.30 -10.84
C GLY A 242 -15.28 -9.91 -9.57
N VAL A 243 -14.10 -9.45 -9.13
CA VAL A 243 -13.42 -9.95 -7.92
C VAL A 243 -14.11 -9.42 -6.66
N GLY A 244 -14.38 -10.30 -5.70
CA GLY A 244 -14.98 -9.96 -4.41
C GLY A 244 -14.67 -10.98 -3.31
N ARG A 245 -15.27 -10.82 -2.12
CA ARG A 245 -15.10 -11.75 -0.99
C ARG A 245 -15.68 -13.14 -1.27
N GLY A 246 -16.90 -13.21 -1.77
CA GLY A 246 -17.57 -14.48 -2.14
C GLY A 246 -17.61 -14.73 -3.65
N ARG A 247 -16.85 -13.97 -4.45
CA ARG A 247 -16.91 -14.04 -5.91
C ARG A 247 -15.53 -14.09 -6.51
N THR A 248 -15.30 -15.08 -7.36
CA THR A 248 -14.09 -15.17 -8.18
C THR A 248 -14.28 -14.31 -9.43
N GLY A 249 -13.33 -13.42 -9.68
CA GLY A 249 -13.24 -12.61 -10.89
C GLY A 249 -11.97 -12.91 -11.68
N LEU A 250 -11.61 -11.97 -12.55
CA LEU A 250 -10.35 -11.98 -13.27
C LEU A 250 -9.51 -10.76 -12.88
N GLU A 251 -8.20 -10.94 -12.78
CA GLU A 251 -7.23 -9.86 -12.55
C GLU A 251 -6.08 -9.95 -13.56
N PHE A 252 -5.51 -8.79 -13.90
CA PHE A 252 -4.20 -8.68 -14.52
C PHE A 252 -3.15 -8.42 -13.43
N GLY A 253 -2.36 -9.43 -13.11
CA GLY A 253 -1.43 -9.47 -11.99
C GLY A 253 -0.02 -9.88 -12.42
N GLU A 254 0.74 -10.42 -11.46
CA GLU A 254 2.09 -10.98 -11.68
C GLU A 254 2.09 -12.05 -12.77
N VAL A 255 3.21 -12.26 -13.47
CA VAL A 255 3.28 -13.39 -14.40
C VAL A 255 3.40 -14.71 -13.62
N ILE A 256 2.39 -15.57 -13.75
CA ILE A 256 2.33 -16.92 -13.16
C ILE A 256 2.12 -17.92 -14.29
N ASP A 257 2.95 -18.95 -14.38
CA ASP A 257 2.91 -19.97 -15.44
C ASP A 257 2.83 -19.35 -16.85
N GLY A 258 3.58 -18.27 -17.06
CA GLY A 258 3.69 -17.59 -18.35
C GLY A 258 2.55 -16.63 -18.69
N THR A 259 1.55 -16.42 -17.82
CA THR A 259 0.45 -15.48 -18.06
C THR A 259 0.24 -14.48 -16.92
N PRO A 260 -0.06 -13.20 -17.21
CA PRO A 260 -0.44 -12.21 -16.21
C PRO A 260 -1.96 -12.22 -15.91
N VAL A 261 -2.76 -13.04 -16.59
CA VAL A 261 -4.23 -13.06 -16.40
C VAL A 261 -4.63 -14.23 -15.53
N HIS A 262 -5.27 -13.95 -14.40
CA HIS A 262 -5.60 -14.98 -13.41
C HIS A 262 -7.05 -14.90 -12.96
N PHE A 263 -7.57 -16.03 -12.48
CA PHE A 263 -8.71 -16.05 -11.59
C PHE A 263 -8.29 -15.58 -10.20
N LEU A 264 -9.07 -14.66 -9.64
CA LEU A 264 -8.80 -14.12 -8.32
C LEU A 264 -10.06 -14.06 -7.47
N ARG A 265 -9.93 -14.51 -6.21
CA ARG A 265 -10.88 -14.24 -5.14
C ARG A 265 -10.16 -13.50 -4.03
N ALA A 266 -10.82 -12.55 -3.39
CA ALA A 266 -10.20 -11.79 -2.31
C ALA A 266 -9.77 -12.73 -1.17
N GLY A 267 -8.47 -12.76 -0.87
CA GLY A 267 -7.88 -13.58 0.19
C GLY A 267 -7.46 -15.00 -0.24
N ALA A 268 -7.60 -15.35 -1.52
CA ALA A 268 -7.10 -16.60 -2.09
C ALA A 268 -5.89 -16.36 -2.98
N ASP A 269 -5.09 -17.40 -3.22
CA ASP A 269 -4.01 -17.35 -4.20
C ASP A 269 -4.55 -17.26 -5.64
N PRO A 270 -3.90 -16.48 -6.52
CA PRO A 270 -4.29 -16.38 -7.91
C PRO A 270 -4.09 -17.72 -8.63
N VAL A 271 -5.05 -18.06 -9.50
CA VAL A 271 -4.96 -19.25 -10.36
C VAL A 271 -4.81 -18.80 -11.82
N PRO A 272 -3.74 -19.17 -12.54
CA PRO A 272 -3.51 -18.67 -13.89
C PRO A 272 -4.61 -19.12 -14.86
N LEU A 273 -5.01 -18.23 -15.76
CA LEU A 273 -6.01 -18.52 -16.80
C LEU A 273 -5.49 -19.56 -17.82
N GLY A 274 -4.16 -19.67 -17.95
CA GLY A 274 -3.52 -20.55 -18.93
C GLY A 274 -3.65 -20.07 -20.37
N ILE A 275 -3.81 -18.77 -20.59
CA ILE A 275 -3.83 -18.15 -21.92
C ILE A 275 -2.78 -17.04 -21.91
N GLY A 276 -1.76 -17.19 -22.75
CA GLY A 276 -0.69 -16.24 -23.00
C GLY A 276 -1.01 -15.35 -24.21
N ARG A 277 0.02 -14.80 -24.85
CA ARG A 277 -0.13 -13.99 -26.04
C ARG A 277 -0.59 -14.85 -27.22
N ILE A 278 -1.70 -14.46 -27.82
CA ILE A 278 -2.26 -15.14 -29.00
C ILE A 278 -1.54 -14.61 -30.25
N SER A 279 -0.76 -15.47 -30.91
CA SER A 279 0.04 -15.10 -32.09
C SER A 279 -0.45 -15.77 -33.37
N THR A 280 -1.19 -16.88 -33.26
CA THR A 280 -1.68 -17.66 -34.41
C THR A 280 -3.21 -17.84 -34.37
N GLU A 281 -3.82 -18.18 -35.51
CA GLU A 281 -5.26 -18.51 -35.57
C GLU A 281 -5.58 -19.79 -34.78
N ALA A 282 -4.63 -20.73 -34.70
CA ALA A 282 -4.77 -21.94 -33.89
C ALA A 282 -4.85 -21.61 -32.39
N ASP A 283 -4.00 -20.70 -31.90
CA ASP A 283 -4.05 -20.21 -30.52
C ASP A 283 -5.38 -19.51 -30.24
N HIS A 284 -5.85 -18.71 -31.20
CA HIS A 284 -7.10 -17.98 -31.10
C HIS A 284 -8.31 -18.93 -30.96
N ALA A 285 -8.36 -19.98 -31.79
CA ALA A 285 -9.38 -21.02 -31.71
C ALA A 285 -9.33 -21.76 -30.36
N ALA A 286 -8.15 -22.18 -29.92
CA ALA A 286 -7.96 -22.89 -28.65
C ALA A 286 -8.33 -22.02 -27.44
N ALA A 287 -7.94 -20.74 -27.43
CA ALA A 287 -8.29 -19.79 -26.37
C ALA A 287 -9.81 -19.58 -26.30
N LYS A 288 -10.48 -19.43 -27.45
CA LYS A 288 -11.94 -19.29 -27.53
C LYS A 288 -12.66 -20.54 -27.02
N GLU A 289 -12.19 -21.72 -27.37
CA GLU A 289 -12.73 -22.99 -26.87
C GLU A 289 -12.59 -23.08 -25.35
N ARG A 290 -11.40 -22.77 -24.81
CA ARG A 290 -11.14 -22.75 -23.37
C ARG A 290 -12.07 -21.80 -22.63
N LEU A 291 -12.20 -20.56 -23.11
CA LEU A 291 -13.12 -19.59 -22.50
C LEU A 291 -14.59 -20.04 -22.59
N THR A 292 -14.99 -20.69 -23.69
CA THR A 292 -16.34 -21.26 -23.83
C THR A 292 -16.59 -22.38 -22.82
N MET A 293 -15.62 -23.27 -22.60
CA MET A 293 -15.71 -24.31 -21.56
C MET A 293 -15.83 -23.71 -20.15
N LEU A 294 -15.03 -22.69 -19.86
CA LEU A 294 -15.06 -21.95 -18.59
C LEU A 294 -16.38 -21.21 -18.37
N ALA A 295 -16.98 -20.69 -19.44
CA ALA A 295 -18.29 -20.03 -19.39
C ALA A 295 -19.42 -21.02 -19.06
N ARG A 296 -19.38 -22.23 -19.65
CA ARG A 296 -20.37 -23.30 -19.39
C ARG A 296 -20.30 -23.82 -17.95
N ARG A 297 -19.12 -23.87 -17.35
CA ARG A 297 -18.90 -24.35 -15.97
C ARG A 297 -18.82 -23.21 -14.96
N SER A 298 -19.87 -22.40 -14.81
CA SER A 298 -19.84 -21.16 -14.02
C SER A 298 -19.70 -21.33 -12.50
N ALA A 299 -19.69 -22.57 -11.98
CA ALA A 299 -19.59 -22.85 -10.54
C ALA A 299 -18.33 -22.26 -9.89
N TRP A 300 -17.23 -22.07 -10.63
CA TRP A 300 -16.01 -21.43 -10.11
C TRP A 300 -16.21 -19.97 -9.67
N ARG A 301 -17.30 -19.31 -10.12
CA ARG A 301 -17.59 -17.91 -9.82
C ARG A 301 -18.14 -17.69 -8.42
N THR A 302 -18.80 -18.68 -7.85
CA THR A 302 -19.50 -18.58 -6.57
C THR A 302 -18.59 -18.86 -5.39
N GLU A 303 -19.05 -18.53 -4.20
CA GLU A 303 -18.39 -18.87 -2.94
C GLU A 303 -18.21 -20.40 -2.84
N GLY A 304 -17.01 -20.85 -2.47
CA GLY A 304 -16.65 -22.27 -2.43
C GLY A 304 -16.31 -22.93 -3.78
N GLY A 305 -16.59 -22.28 -4.91
CA GLY A 305 -16.20 -22.80 -6.23
C GLY A 305 -14.69 -22.66 -6.46
N THR A 306 -14.04 -23.71 -6.98
CA THR A 306 -12.60 -23.65 -7.30
C THR A 306 -12.42 -23.35 -8.79
N PRO A 307 -11.61 -22.35 -9.17
CA PRO A 307 -11.21 -22.16 -10.55
C PRO A 307 -10.51 -23.41 -11.08
N PRO A 308 -10.82 -23.86 -12.30
CA PRO A 308 -10.08 -24.96 -12.89
C PRO A 308 -8.62 -24.54 -13.09
N SER A 309 -7.68 -25.40 -12.68
CA SER A 309 -6.27 -25.20 -12.95
C SER A 309 -6.00 -25.40 -14.44
N ALA A 310 -5.26 -24.45 -15.04
CA ALA A 310 -4.74 -24.64 -16.38
C ALA A 310 -3.63 -25.71 -16.36
N ARG A 311 -3.67 -26.65 -17.31
CA ARG A 311 -2.66 -27.71 -17.44
C ARG A 311 -1.52 -27.33 -18.40
N GLU A 312 -1.81 -26.51 -19.40
CA GLU A 312 -0.87 -26.07 -20.44
C GLU A 312 -1.25 -24.68 -20.92
N LEU A 313 -0.22 -23.86 -21.20
CA LEU A 313 -0.37 -22.49 -21.71
C LEU A 313 -0.78 -22.52 -23.19
N ILE A 314 -1.85 -21.80 -23.54
CA ILE A 314 -2.20 -21.52 -24.94
C ILE A 314 -1.54 -20.21 -25.37
N GLY A 315 -0.86 -20.21 -26.51
CA GLY A 315 -0.10 -19.05 -27.01
C GLY A 315 1.24 -18.86 -26.32
N ASP A 316 1.89 -17.72 -26.58
CA ASP A 316 3.24 -17.43 -26.09
C ASP A 316 3.23 -16.94 -24.63
N ALA A 317 4.25 -17.33 -23.87
CA ALA A 317 4.47 -16.82 -22.52
C ALA A 317 4.83 -15.32 -22.53
N ALA A 318 4.42 -14.62 -21.46
CA ALA A 318 4.80 -13.24 -21.23
C ALA A 318 6.32 -13.09 -21.13
N THR A 319 6.86 -12.06 -21.78
CA THR A 319 8.30 -11.77 -21.71
C THR A 319 8.70 -11.26 -20.32
N PRO A 320 9.96 -11.45 -19.87
CA PRO A 320 10.44 -10.85 -18.63
C PRO A 320 10.30 -9.33 -18.60
N GLU A 321 10.44 -8.67 -19.75
CA GLU A 321 10.22 -7.23 -19.89
C GLU A 321 8.77 -6.81 -19.58
N LEU A 322 7.78 -7.67 -19.86
CA LEU A 322 6.39 -7.38 -19.54
C LEU A 322 6.20 -7.21 -18.03
N GLU A 323 6.75 -8.11 -17.22
CA GLU A 323 6.64 -8.05 -15.76
C GLU A 323 7.33 -6.78 -15.21
N GLY A 324 8.52 -6.45 -15.73
CA GLY A 324 9.20 -5.20 -15.39
C GLY A 324 8.36 -3.95 -15.73
N ALA A 325 7.73 -3.94 -16.91
CA ALA A 325 6.86 -2.84 -17.33
C ALA A 325 5.59 -2.77 -16.48
N ARG A 326 5.01 -3.93 -16.13
CA ARG A 326 3.83 -4.05 -15.26
C ARG A 326 4.12 -3.45 -13.89
N LEU A 327 5.20 -3.88 -13.23
CA LEU A 327 5.59 -3.37 -11.91
C LEU A 327 5.74 -1.84 -11.91
N LEU A 328 6.35 -1.29 -12.96
CA LEU A 328 6.51 0.15 -13.10
C LEU A 328 5.18 0.88 -13.30
N LEU A 329 4.34 0.39 -14.21
CA LEU A 329 3.02 1.00 -14.45
C LEU A 329 2.12 0.86 -13.22
N TRP A 330 2.19 -0.25 -12.47
CA TRP A 330 1.42 -0.45 -11.25
C TRP A 330 1.89 0.47 -10.13
N ALA A 331 3.19 0.80 -10.08
CA ALA A 331 3.70 1.84 -9.19
C ALA A 331 3.20 3.24 -9.59
N VAL A 332 3.18 3.57 -10.87
CA VAL A 332 2.60 4.83 -11.39
C VAL A 332 1.11 4.93 -11.04
N LEU A 333 0.37 3.84 -11.16
CA LEU A 333 -1.08 3.79 -10.90
C LEU A 333 -1.42 3.44 -9.44
N ASN A 334 -0.43 3.40 -8.55
CA ASN A 334 -0.61 2.93 -7.19
C ASN A 334 -1.50 3.91 -6.38
N PRO A 335 -2.64 3.45 -5.82
CA PRO A 335 -3.58 4.32 -5.11
C PRO A 335 -2.98 4.99 -3.86
N MET A 336 -2.09 4.31 -3.12
CA MET A 336 -1.45 4.89 -1.95
C MET A 336 -0.47 6.00 -2.32
N LEU A 337 0.36 5.78 -3.35
CA LEU A 337 1.30 6.81 -3.83
C LEU A 337 0.55 8.03 -4.38
N LEU A 338 -0.56 7.80 -5.09
CA LEU A 338 -1.41 8.89 -5.58
C LEU A 338 -2.07 9.66 -4.43
N ARG A 339 -2.56 8.96 -3.40
CA ARG A 339 -3.13 9.59 -2.21
C ARG A 339 -2.10 10.44 -1.46
N ASP A 340 -0.86 9.98 -1.35
CA ASP A 340 0.24 10.75 -0.77
C ASP A 340 0.54 12.04 -1.57
N ARG A 341 0.11 12.13 -2.83
CA ARG A 341 0.20 13.32 -3.69
C ARG A 341 -1.08 14.14 -3.76
N GLY A 342 -2.06 13.81 -2.90
CA GLY A 342 -3.33 14.53 -2.81
C GLY A 342 -4.33 14.15 -3.89
N PHE A 343 -4.27 12.92 -4.41
CA PHE A 343 -5.24 12.38 -5.36
C PHE A 343 -5.93 11.14 -4.81
N ASP A 344 -7.26 11.16 -4.76
CA ASP A 344 -8.07 9.99 -4.43
C ASP A 344 -8.58 9.33 -5.73
N LEU A 345 -8.81 8.01 -5.73
CA LEU A 345 -9.38 7.35 -6.90
C LEU A 345 -10.79 7.86 -7.18
N ALA A 346 -11.12 8.11 -8.45
CA ALA A 346 -12.48 8.41 -8.84
C ALA A 346 -13.42 7.22 -8.53
N PRO A 347 -14.72 7.45 -8.26
CA PRO A 347 -15.69 6.37 -8.04
C PRO A 347 -15.71 5.33 -9.17
N ALA A 348 -16.03 4.08 -8.87
CA ALA A 348 -16.03 2.97 -9.85
C ALA A 348 -16.77 3.29 -11.15
N ARG A 349 -17.96 3.92 -11.06
CA ARG A 349 -18.76 4.35 -12.23
C ARG A 349 -18.06 5.34 -13.17
N ARG A 350 -17.00 6.00 -12.70
CA ARG A 350 -16.19 6.98 -13.42
C ARG A 350 -14.83 6.42 -13.81
N GLN A 351 -14.47 5.20 -13.39
CA GLN A 351 -13.20 4.61 -13.82
C GLN A 351 -13.28 4.23 -15.30
N PRO A 352 -12.26 4.57 -16.10
CA PRO A 352 -12.21 4.10 -17.47
C PRO A 352 -12.05 2.58 -17.47
N ALA A 353 -12.84 1.93 -18.32
CA ALA A 353 -12.59 0.53 -18.65
C ALA A 353 -11.33 0.42 -19.51
N LEU A 354 -10.66 -0.73 -19.44
CA LEU A 354 -9.69 -1.13 -20.44
C LEU A 354 -10.39 -1.18 -21.80
N THR A 355 -9.89 -0.39 -22.75
CA THR A 355 -10.40 -0.34 -24.12
C THR A 355 -9.40 -0.97 -25.08
N ALA A 356 -9.77 -1.04 -26.36
CA ALA A 356 -8.87 -1.51 -27.41
C ALA A 356 -7.63 -0.60 -27.60
N THR A 357 -7.68 0.65 -27.13
CA THR A 357 -6.65 1.65 -27.38
C THR A 357 -6.03 2.21 -26.11
N THR A 358 -6.66 2.08 -24.94
CA THR A 358 -6.18 2.73 -23.71
C THR A 358 -6.35 1.86 -22.48
N MET A 359 -5.34 1.89 -21.61
CA MET A 359 -5.44 1.51 -20.21
C MET A 359 -5.21 2.76 -19.37
N GLY A 360 -6.07 3.02 -18.39
CA GLY A 360 -5.91 4.19 -17.54
C GLY A 360 -6.66 4.09 -16.23
N LEU A 361 -6.35 5.03 -15.34
CA LEU A 361 -6.92 5.22 -14.02
C LEU A 361 -7.37 6.67 -13.91
N ARG A 362 -8.56 6.89 -13.35
CA ARG A 362 -9.07 8.22 -13.08
C ARG A 362 -8.99 8.55 -11.60
N VAL A 363 -8.62 9.79 -11.30
CA VAL A 363 -8.43 10.31 -9.95
C VAL A 363 -9.06 11.69 -9.81
N LEU A 364 -9.31 12.07 -8.56
CA LEU A 364 -9.85 13.35 -8.15
C LEU A 364 -8.83 14.03 -7.25
N GLN A 365 -8.70 15.34 -7.37
CA GLN A 365 -7.88 16.10 -6.43
C GLN A 365 -8.58 16.14 -5.07
N ARG A 366 -7.84 15.78 -4.02
CA ARG A 366 -8.34 15.81 -2.65
C ARG A 366 -8.50 17.26 -2.18
N GLY A 367 -9.67 17.56 -1.62
CA GLY A 367 -10.01 18.90 -1.12
C GLY A 367 -10.35 19.90 -2.23
N ASP A 368 -10.62 19.43 -3.45
CA ASP A 368 -11.15 20.24 -4.54
C ASP A 368 -12.63 19.90 -4.77
N ASP A 369 -13.50 20.89 -4.58
CA ASP A 369 -14.95 20.75 -4.73
C ASP A 369 -15.41 20.88 -6.20
N SER A 370 -14.51 21.25 -7.12
CA SER A 370 -14.83 21.40 -8.55
C SER A 370 -15.22 20.09 -9.23
N ALA A 371 -14.96 18.95 -8.57
CA ALA A 371 -15.11 17.59 -9.11
C ALA A 371 -14.37 17.36 -10.43
N THR A 372 -13.33 18.16 -10.72
CA THR A 372 -12.47 18.01 -11.90
C THR A 372 -11.82 16.63 -11.89
N GLU A 373 -11.95 15.94 -13.02
CA GLU A 373 -11.39 14.60 -13.19
C GLU A 373 -10.01 14.68 -13.85
N TYR A 374 -9.08 13.91 -13.30
CA TYR A 374 -7.74 13.74 -13.86
C TYR A 374 -7.51 12.28 -14.19
N ARG A 375 -6.74 12.02 -15.25
CA ARG A 375 -6.51 10.65 -15.75
C ARG A 375 -5.03 10.38 -15.92
N ILE A 376 -4.57 9.22 -15.48
CA ILE A 376 -3.25 8.66 -15.78
C ILE A 376 -3.47 7.47 -16.72
N TRP A 377 -2.85 7.46 -17.89
CA TRP A 377 -3.13 6.45 -18.91
C TRP A 377 -1.96 6.19 -19.85
N VAL A 378 -1.97 5.03 -20.49
CA VAL A 378 -1.02 4.61 -21.55
C VAL A 378 -1.80 4.16 -22.79
N GLY A 379 -1.13 4.11 -23.94
CA GLY A 379 -1.75 3.78 -25.22
C GLY A 379 -2.20 5.01 -26.01
N GLY A 380 -3.45 5.07 -26.42
CA GLY A 380 -4.06 6.17 -27.19
C GLY A 380 -4.28 5.84 -28.65
N ASP A 381 -3.47 4.92 -29.18
CA ASP A 381 -3.59 4.39 -30.53
C ASP A 381 -3.97 2.91 -30.49
N ARG A 382 -4.41 2.37 -31.63
CA ARG A 382 -4.63 0.92 -31.77
C ARG A 382 -3.31 0.15 -31.64
N ASP A 383 -2.25 0.69 -32.24
CA ASP A 383 -0.91 0.11 -32.19
C ASP A 383 -0.05 0.81 -31.15
N TRP A 384 0.10 0.18 -29.98
CA TRP A 384 0.89 0.74 -28.89
C TRP A 384 2.38 0.72 -29.24
N LYS A 385 2.92 1.90 -29.56
CA LYS A 385 4.35 2.07 -29.88
C LYS A 385 5.23 2.15 -28.62
N ASN A 386 4.66 2.54 -27.49
CA ASN A 386 5.35 2.69 -26.22
C ASN A 386 4.34 2.58 -25.06
N LEU A 387 4.87 2.50 -23.85
CA LEU A 387 4.11 2.49 -22.59
C LEU A 387 4.33 3.79 -21.81
N ILE A 388 4.57 4.91 -22.50
CA ILE A 388 4.83 6.20 -21.86
C ILE A 388 3.54 6.67 -21.17
N PRO A 389 3.54 6.87 -19.85
CA PRO A 389 2.39 7.40 -19.13
C PRO A 389 2.05 8.81 -19.61
N ARG A 390 0.77 9.05 -19.77
CA ARG A 390 0.19 10.37 -19.99
C ARG A 390 -0.68 10.74 -18.81
N VAL A 391 -0.62 12.00 -18.43
CA VAL A 391 -1.48 12.61 -17.42
C VAL A 391 -2.35 13.63 -18.11
N THR A 392 -3.65 13.61 -17.82
CA THR A 392 -4.65 14.47 -18.46
C THR A 392 -5.53 15.11 -17.41
N ARG A 393 -5.73 16.43 -17.48
CA ARG A 393 -6.90 17.07 -16.89
C ARG A 393 -8.02 16.97 -17.92
N GLU A 394 -9.12 16.34 -17.53
CA GLU A 394 -10.24 16.21 -18.44
C GLU A 394 -10.90 17.58 -18.69
N GLU A 395 -11.61 17.67 -19.80
CA GLU A 395 -12.30 18.91 -20.19
C GLU A 395 -13.33 19.31 -19.13
N THR A 396 -13.36 20.60 -18.82
CA THR A 396 -14.34 21.21 -17.92
C THR A 396 -14.98 22.39 -18.65
N PRO A 397 -16.16 22.88 -18.23
CA PRO A 397 -16.78 24.04 -18.86
C PRO A 397 -15.88 25.28 -18.91
N GLN A 398 -14.92 25.39 -17.97
CA GLN A 398 -14.03 26.53 -17.84
C GLN A 398 -12.68 26.34 -18.53
N ARG A 399 -12.27 25.11 -18.85
CA ARG A 399 -10.92 24.80 -19.33
C ARG A 399 -10.92 23.59 -20.28
N PRO A 400 -10.30 23.71 -21.48
CA PRO A 400 -10.16 22.58 -22.41
C PRO A 400 -9.34 21.45 -21.79
N ALA A 401 -9.44 20.23 -22.31
CA ALA A 401 -8.59 19.13 -21.85
C ALA A 401 -7.10 19.45 -22.06
N GLU A 402 -6.24 19.08 -21.11
CA GLU A 402 -4.81 19.31 -21.18
C GLU A 402 -4.07 18.01 -20.84
N THR A 403 -3.07 17.65 -21.65
CA THR A 403 -2.36 16.37 -21.53
C THR A 403 -0.86 16.54 -21.62
N TYR A 404 -0.13 15.88 -20.70
CA TYR A 404 1.32 15.75 -20.75
C TYR A 404 1.72 14.29 -20.90
N ALA A 405 2.70 14.02 -21.77
CA ALA A 405 3.39 12.74 -21.83
C ALA A 405 4.66 12.81 -20.97
N VAL A 406 4.85 11.85 -20.08
CA VAL A 406 5.98 11.84 -19.13
C VAL A 406 6.93 10.71 -19.49
N ALA A 407 7.94 11.03 -20.29
CA ALA A 407 8.92 10.06 -20.77
C ALA A 407 10.08 9.88 -19.76
N PRO A 408 10.54 8.64 -19.51
CA PRO A 408 11.67 8.37 -18.62
C PRO A 408 13.00 8.89 -19.18
N ARG A 409 13.85 9.44 -18.30
CA ARG A 409 15.17 9.97 -18.63
C ARG A 409 16.27 8.90 -18.55
N LYS A 410 17.45 9.19 -19.11
CA LYS A 410 18.62 8.29 -19.00
C LYS A 410 19.02 8.15 -17.53
N SER A 411 19.26 6.91 -17.07
CA SER A 411 19.73 6.61 -15.70
C SER A 411 18.79 7.10 -14.58
N GLN A 412 17.53 7.37 -14.89
CA GLN A 412 16.53 7.76 -13.91
C GLN A 412 16.13 6.56 -13.05
N SER A 413 16.08 6.74 -11.73
CA SER A 413 15.58 5.68 -10.85
C SER A 413 14.07 5.48 -11.03
N THR A 414 13.59 4.28 -10.74
CA THR A 414 12.17 3.93 -10.83
C THR A 414 11.30 4.84 -9.92
N ALA A 415 11.80 5.15 -8.73
CA ALA A 415 11.11 6.03 -7.78
C ALA A 415 11.04 7.48 -8.29
N ASP A 416 12.13 8.00 -8.85
CA ASP A 416 12.16 9.34 -9.43
C ASP A 416 11.21 9.46 -10.62
N PHE A 417 11.17 8.43 -11.48
CA PHE A 417 10.25 8.40 -12.61
C PHE A 417 8.78 8.42 -12.16
N VAL A 418 8.40 7.55 -11.22
CA VAL A 418 7.04 7.55 -10.65
C VAL A 418 6.72 8.91 -10.03
N TRP A 419 7.67 9.50 -9.31
CA TRP A 419 7.52 10.83 -8.73
C TRP A 419 7.30 11.90 -9.80
N GLU A 420 8.01 11.86 -10.93
CA GLU A 420 7.84 12.80 -12.05
C GLU A 420 6.46 12.68 -12.69
N VAL A 421 5.93 11.46 -12.88
CA VAL A 421 4.58 11.26 -13.41
C VAL A 421 3.55 11.90 -12.48
N HIS A 422 3.64 11.63 -11.17
CA HIS A 422 2.72 12.24 -10.19
C HIS A 422 2.91 13.75 -10.05
N ARG A 423 4.12 14.26 -10.25
CA ARG A 423 4.38 15.71 -10.28
C ARG A 423 3.73 16.36 -11.48
N ALA A 424 3.82 15.76 -12.67
CA ALA A 424 3.15 16.23 -13.87
C ALA A 424 1.62 16.20 -13.73
N LEU A 425 1.09 15.17 -13.06
CA LEU A 425 -0.33 15.14 -12.70
C LEU A 425 -0.70 16.31 -11.77
N ARG A 426 0.15 16.61 -10.78
CA ARG A 426 -0.08 17.72 -9.85
C ARG A 426 0.04 19.08 -10.52
N SER A 427 0.90 19.25 -11.53
CA SER A 427 1.00 20.54 -12.23
C SER A 427 -0.28 20.89 -12.99
N LEU A 428 -1.03 19.89 -13.46
CA LEU A 428 -2.34 20.10 -14.11
C LEU A 428 -3.42 20.65 -13.16
N THR A 429 -3.20 20.63 -11.85
CA THR A 429 -4.12 21.20 -10.85
C THR A 429 -3.84 22.67 -10.55
N ILE A 430 -2.73 23.21 -11.06
CA ILE A 430 -2.31 24.59 -10.79
C ILE A 430 -2.99 25.49 -11.83
N PRO A 431 -3.63 26.59 -11.41
CA PRO A 431 -4.41 27.46 -12.29
C PRO A 431 -3.71 27.96 -13.53
#